data_AF-A0A6A4ZQE8-F1
#
_entry.id   AF-A0A6A4ZQE8-F1
#
_cell.length_a   1.000
_cell.length_b   1.000
_cell.length_c   1.000
_cell.angle_alpha   90.00
_cell.angle_beta   90.00
_cell.angle_gamma   90.00
#
_symmetry.space_group_name_H-M   'P 1'
#
loop_
_entity.id
_entity.type
_entity.pdbx_description
1 polymer ?
#
loop_
_entity_poly.entity_id
_entity_poly.type
_entity_poly.pdbx_seq_one_letter_code
_entity_poly.pdbx_strand_id
1 'polypeptide(L)'
;MVGFGRVSTWLAAALAIAALSSSVDAVDRSKFRRCDQAAFCSSQRQTVGSSDTSTYSLLAKPDAATSSSSVYYFSLVPSTSKKPLHASLSFLQSGAVRLRTSEVAFDGALFDAHNAENDLSKPRWQPKDVLVDTTHSSFERTTSSPLTSIAAEDVAFLSTADVPTLVVLRGKPRAFAMEVYVNGELVVSTNTLGKLHYDARKDKNNDSNAATSSADDAASGVDVHGGKEIVDYGEDGLAIYADGTHQVKGTTETPAPVDDSSTWQESFGGHSDTKKFGSTAVGLDIHF
;
A
#
# COMPACT_ATOMS: atom_id res chain seq x y z
N MET A 1 -41.42 7.83 -52.22
CA MET A 1 -40.45 8.91 -51.93
C MET A 1 -40.95 9.65 -50.71
N VAL A 2 -40.36 9.38 -49.54
CA VAL A 2 -40.75 10.03 -48.29
C VAL A 2 -40.01 11.37 -48.22
N GLY A 3 -40.76 12.47 -48.18
CA GLY A 3 -40.22 13.82 -48.17
C GLY A 3 -39.55 14.13 -46.83
N PHE A 4 -38.23 14.36 -46.85
CA PHE A 4 -37.52 14.95 -45.73
C PHE A 4 -37.96 16.42 -45.60
N GLY A 5 -38.87 16.67 -44.66
CA GLY A 5 -39.26 18.03 -44.27
C GLY A 5 -38.02 18.80 -43.78
N ARG A 6 -37.83 20.01 -44.30
CA ARG A 6 -36.78 20.94 -43.87
C ARG A 6 -36.96 21.21 -42.37
N VAL A 7 -36.18 20.54 -41.54
CA VAL A 7 -36.09 20.88 -40.12
C VAL A 7 -35.62 22.33 -40.05
N SER A 8 -36.44 23.20 -39.46
CA SER A 8 -36.10 24.62 -39.28
C SER A 8 -34.74 24.72 -38.59
N THR A 9 -33.84 25.53 -39.15
CA THR A 9 -32.49 25.76 -38.59
C THR A 9 -32.54 26.18 -37.12
N TRP A 10 -33.63 26.84 -36.71
CA TRP A 10 -33.92 27.19 -35.32
C TRP A 10 -34.20 25.98 -34.42
N LEU A 11 -34.86 24.94 -34.93
CA LEU A 11 -35.13 23.72 -34.18
C LEU A 11 -33.85 22.89 -34.00
N ALA A 12 -33.01 22.83 -35.03
CA ALA A 12 -31.70 22.18 -34.97
C ALA A 12 -30.75 22.92 -33.99
N ALA A 13 -30.75 24.25 -34.01
CA ALA A 13 -29.99 25.05 -33.05
C ALA A 13 -30.49 24.87 -31.61
N ALA A 14 -31.81 24.84 -31.39
CA ALA A 14 -32.40 24.60 -30.07
C ALA A 14 -32.06 23.21 -29.52
N LEU A 15 -32.09 22.18 -30.37
CA LEU A 15 -31.68 20.81 -30.00
C LEU A 15 -30.18 20.72 -29.68
N ALA A 16 -29.32 21.42 -30.43
CA ALA A 16 -27.88 21.46 -30.15
C ALA A 16 -27.58 22.18 -28.82
N ILE A 17 -28.27 23.29 -28.54
CA ILE A 17 -28.14 24.01 -27.26
C ILE A 17 -28.64 23.14 -26.10
N ALA A 18 -29.78 22.46 -26.26
CA ALA A 18 -30.31 21.55 -25.24
C ALA A 18 -29.38 20.35 -24.98
N ALA A 19 -28.74 19.80 -26.02
CA ALA A 19 -27.76 18.73 -25.90
C ALA A 19 -26.47 19.20 -25.19
N LEU A 20 -25.97 20.39 -25.50
CA LEU A 20 -24.81 21.00 -24.81
C LEU A 20 -25.12 21.34 -23.33
N SER A 21 -26.38 21.65 -23.03
CA SER A 21 -26.86 21.93 -21.67
C SER A 21 -27.08 20.67 -20.81
N SER A 22 -26.98 19.48 -21.40
CA SER A 22 -27.20 18.20 -20.72
C SER A 22 -25.93 17.58 -20.12
N SER A 23 -24.82 18.33 -20.13
CA SER A 23 -23.57 18.01 -19.45
C SER A 23 -23.75 18.16 -17.94
N VAL A 24 -24.52 17.27 -17.31
CA VAL A 24 -24.58 17.19 -15.87
C VAL A 24 -23.36 16.40 -15.41
N ASP A 25 -22.43 17.09 -14.75
CA ASP A 25 -21.37 16.40 -14.02
C ASP A 25 -22.02 15.59 -12.90
N ALA A 26 -22.15 14.27 -13.12
CA ALA A 26 -22.77 13.37 -12.16
C ALA A 26 -21.98 13.30 -10.82
N VAL A 27 -20.69 13.66 -10.84
CA VAL A 27 -19.80 13.69 -9.67
C VAL A 27 -18.74 14.78 -9.84
N ASP A 28 -18.61 15.67 -8.86
CA ASP A 28 -17.49 16.60 -8.75
C ASP A 28 -16.22 15.85 -8.30
N ARG A 29 -15.35 15.51 -9.26
CA ARG A 29 -14.10 14.78 -9.02
C ARG A 29 -13.12 15.55 -8.14
N SER A 30 -13.23 16.89 -8.06
CA SER A 30 -12.33 17.70 -7.23
C SER A 30 -12.49 17.44 -5.72
N LYS A 31 -13.62 16.85 -5.32
CA LYS A 31 -13.90 16.48 -3.92
C LYS A 31 -13.27 15.15 -3.50
N PHE A 32 -12.66 14.42 -4.43
CA PHE A 32 -12.03 13.12 -4.17
C PHE A 32 -10.55 13.18 -4.48
N ARG A 33 -9.73 12.67 -3.55
CA ARG A 33 -8.29 12.59 -3.77
C ARG A 33 -7.98 11.55 -4.83
N ARG A 34 -7.17 11.93 -5.81
CA ARG A 34 -6.42 11.00 -6.64
C ARG A 34 -5.21 10.45 -5.89
N CYS A 35 -4.58 9.42 -6.43
CA CYS A 35 -3.42 8.79 -5.80
C CYS A 35 -2.22 9.74 -5.66
N ASP A 36 -1.99 10.62 -6.64
CA ASP A 36 -0.96 11.66 -6.60
C ASP A 36 -1.22 12.73 -5.53
N GLN A 37 -2.48 12.91 -5.12
CA GLN A 37 -2.92 13.86 -4.11
C GLN A 37 -3.03 13.25 -2.70
N ALA A 38 -2.69 11.97 -2.55
CA ALA A 38 -2.67 11.26 -1.29
C ALA A 38 -1.25 10.75 -1.04
N ALA A 39 -0.53 11.36 -0.09
CA ALA A 39 0.89 11.11 0.13
C ALA A 39 1.25 9.63 0.31
N PHE A 40 0.40 8.86 1.02
CA PHE A 40 0.62 7.42 1.19
C PHE A 40 0.45 6.64 -0.11
N CYS A 41 -0.45 7.07 -1.01
CA CYS A 41 -0.69 6.36 -2.26
C CYS A 41 0.41 6.69 -3.28
N SER A 42 0.77 7.97 -3.38
CA SER A 42 1.83 8.41 -4.27
C SER A 42 3.17 7.79 -3.90
N SER A 43 3.52 7.70 -2.61
CA SER A 43 4.78 7.08 -2.15
C SER A 43 4.85 5.59 -2.50
N GLN A 44 3.76 4.84 -2.32
CA GLN A 44 3.70 3.41 -2.64
C GLN A 44 3.69 3.10 -4.14
N ARG A 45 3.36 4.09 -4.98
CA ARG A 45 3.32 3.95 -6.44
C ARG A 45 4.62 4.34 -7.14
N GLN A 46 5.62 4.84 -6.41
CA GLN A 46 6.91 5.14 -7.00
C GLN A 46 7.57 3.87 -7.56
N THR A 47 8.27 4.01 -8.69
CA THR A 47 8.76 2.89 -9.49
C THR A 47 9.84 2.08 -8.76
N VAL A 48 9.76 0.76 -8.94
CA VAL A 48 10.79 -0.22 -8.56
C VAL A 48 12.16 0.26 -9.07
N GLY A 49 13.14 0.39 -8.18
CA GLY A 49 14.48 0.90 -8.51
C GLY A 49 14.80 2.28 -7.92
N SER A 50 13.85 2.94 -7.26
CA SER A 50 14.17 4.05 -6.36
C SER A 50 15.01 3.53 -5.17
N SER A 51 16.04 4.29 -4.79
CA SER A 51 17.01 3.95 -3.72
C SER A 51 16.35 3.66 -2.36
N ASP A 52 15.07 3.99 -2.19
CA ASP A 52 14.29 3.86 -0.95
C ASP A 52 13.45 2.56 -0.87
N THR A 53 13.54 1.66 -1.85
CA THR A 53 12.78 0.40 -1.79
C THR A 53 13.33 -0.50 -0.69
N SER A 54 12.59 -0.62 0.42
CA SER A 54 12.98 -1.47 1.55
C SER A 54 12.84 -2.95 1.17
N THR A 55 13.93 -3.70 1.29
CA THR A 55 13.93 -5.15 1.12
C THR A 55 13.87 -5.84 2.47
N TYR A 56 13.32 -7.05 2.53
CA TYR A 56 13.09 -7.76 3.79
C TYR A 56 13.79 -9.11 3.78
N SER A 57 14.44 -9.46 4.88
CA SER A 57 15.04 -10.77 5.11
C SER A 57 14.23 -11.53 6.17
N LEU A 58 13.95 -12.80 5.90
CA LEU A 58 13.33 -13.70 6.87
C LEU A 58 14.33 -14.06 7.96
N LEU A 59 13.96 -13.80 9.21
CA LEU A 59 14.62 -14.35 10.39
C LEU A 59 13.68 -15.38 11.03
N ALA A 60 13.89 -16.64 10.64
CA ALA A 60 13.15 -17.77 11.17
C ALA A 60 13.42 -17.92 12.68
N LYS A 61 12.36 -18.13 13.46
CA LYS A 61 12.53 -18.57 14.84
C LYS A 61 12.81 -20.07 14.83
N PRO A 62 13.82 -20.57 15.54
CA PRO A 62 13.98 -22.01 15.73
C PRO A 62 12.77 -22.51 16.52
N ASP A 63 11.91 -23.29 15.87
CA ASP A 63 10.91 -24.05 16.59
C ASP A 63 11.58 -25.21 17.30
N ALA A 64 11.16 -25.47 18.54
CA ALA A 64 11.35 -26.75 19.18
C ALA A 64 10.70 -27.79 18.26
N ALA A 65 11.54 -28.53 17.54
CA ALA A 65 11.12 -29.53 16.59
C ALA A 65 9.99 -30.40 17.19
N THR A 66 9.00 -30.76 16.38
CA THR A 66 8.04 -31.85 16.62
C THR A 66 6.72 -31.59 17.37
N SER A 67 6.29 -30.34 17.65
CA SER A 67 4.93 -30.10 18.16
C SER A 67 4.04 -29.42 17.12
N SER A 68 2.82 -29.93 16.92
CA SER A 68 1.80 -29.32 16.06
C SER A 68 1.45 -27.94 16.61
N SER A 69 1.95 -26.88 15.97
CA SER A 69 1.63 -25.51 16.32
C SER A 69 0.42 -25.03 15.53
N SER A 70 -0.30 -24.06 16.08
CA SER A 70 -1.41 -23.36 15.42
C SER A 70 -0.99 -21.99 14.88
N VAL A 71 0.17 -21.48 15.31
CA VAL A 71 0.77 -20.22 14.83
C VAL A 71 2.28 -20.33 14.80
N TYR A 72 2.89 -19.93 13.68
CA TYR A 72 4.34 -19.79 13.55
C TYR A 72 4.72 -18.32 13.67
N TYR A 73 5.65 -17.99 14.58
CA TYR A 73 6.15 -16.64 14.77
C TYR A 73 7.57 -16.50 14.23
N PHE A 74 7.82 -15.42 13.51
CA PHE A 74 9.12 -15.10 12.93
C PHE A 74 9.33 -13.59 12.88
N SER A 75 10.51 -13.17 12.42
CA SER A 75 10.82 -11.75 12.25
C SER A 75 11.17 -11.43 10.81
N LEU A 76 10.83 -10.23 10.37
CA LEU A 76 11.24 -9.67 9.09
C LEU A 76 12.20 -8.51 9.35
N VAL A 77 13.42 -8.63 8.83
CA VAL A 77 14.46 -7.61 8.99
C VAL A 77 14.48 -6.72 7.75
N PRO A 78 14.07 -5.45 7.85
CA PRO A 78 14.17 -4.51 6.73
C PRO A 78 15.65 -4.16 6.44
N SER A 79 15.96 -3.85 5.18
CA SER A 79 17.31 -3.39 4.79
C SER A 79 17.62 -1.97 5.25
N THR A 80 16.60 -1.18 5.55
CA THR A 80 16.67 0.25 5.86
C THR A 80 16.66 0.56 7.35
N SER A 81 16.29 -0.40 8.20
CA SER A 81 16.19 -0.21 9.66
C SER A 81 16.77 -1.39 10.43
N LYS A 82 17.31 -1.09 11.61
CA LYS A 82 17.81 -2.11 12.54
C LYS A 82 16.69 -2.81 13.31
N LYS A 83 15.52 -2.18 13.42
CA LYS A 83 14.40 -2.74 14.18
C LYS A 83 13.64 -3.75 13.31
N PRO A 84 13.61 -5.04 13.68
CA PRO A 84 12.83 -6.03 12.94
C PRO A 84 11.33 -5.81 13.15
N LEU A 85 10.53 -6.26 12.18
CA LEU A 85 9.11 -6.46 12.33
C LEU A 85 8.85 -7.87 12.86
N HIS A 86 7.85 -8.00 13.72
CA HIS A 86 7.31 -9.28 14.15
C HIS A 86 6.29 -9.75 13.11
N ALA A 87 6.36 -11.02 12.73
CA ALA A 87 5.40 -11.63 11.82
C ALA A 87 4.84 -12.94 12.39
N SER A 88 3.63 -13.29 11.96
CA SER A 88 2.98 -14.55 12.30
C SER A 88 2.33 -15.17 11.08
N LEU A 89 2.49 -16.48 10.92
CA LEU A 89 1.77 -17.32 9.97
C LEU A 89 0.80 -18.23 10.73
N SER A 90 -0.46 -18.32 10.30
CA SER A 90 -1.40 -19.33 10.78
C SER A 90 -2.29 -19.85 9.66
N PHE A 91 -2.85 -21.04 9.87
CA PHE A 91 -3.88 -21.62 9.02
C PHE A 91 -5.19 -21.55 9.78
N LEU A 92 -6.28 -21.17 9.13
CA LEU A 92 -7.61 -21.09 9.74
C LEU A 92 -8.45 -22.33 9.39
N GLN A 93 -9.42 -22.67 10.23
CA GLN A 93 -10.34 -23.79 9.96
C GLN A 93 -11.20 -23.56 8.72
N SER A 94 -11.49 -22.29 8.41
CA SER A 94 -12.08 -21.85 7.14
C SER A 94 -11.23 -22.14 5.89
N GLY A 95 -9.99 -22.61 6.03
CA GLY A 95 -9.07 -22.91 4.92
C GLY A 95 -8.21 -21.71 4.49
N ALA A 96 -8.34 -20.55 5.12
CA ALA A 96 -7.51 -19.39 4.84
C ALA A 96 -6.11 -19.51 5.45
N VAL A 97 -5.10 -19.02 4.72
CA VAL A 97 -3.75 -18.79 5.24
C VAL A 97 -3.65 -17.33 5.68
N ARG A 98 -3.22 -17.10 6.92
CA ARG A 98 -3.14 -15.76 7.52
C ARG A 98 -1.69 -15.38 7.82
N LEU A 99 -1.20 -14.37 7.09
CA LEU A 99 0.05 -13.67 7.39
C LEU A 99 -0.26 -12.35 8.12
N ARG A 100 0.40 -12.10 9.25
CA ARG A 100 0.34 -10.81 9.95
C ARG A 100 1.75 -10.27 10.17
N THR A 101 1.89 -8.96 10.12
CA THR A 101 3.14 -8.24 10.41
C THR A 101 2.86 -7.08 11.36
N SER A 102 3.77 -6.82 12.30
CA SER A 102 3.63 -5.81 13.34
C SER A 102 4.98 -5.26 13.80
N GLU A 103 4.98 -4.04 14.35
CA GLU A 103 6.14 -3.40 14.96
C GLU A 103 6.40 -3.84 16.41
N VAL A 104 5.43 -4.52 17.00
CA VAL A 104 5.42 -5.01 18.38
C VAL A 104 5.14 -6.51 18.39
N ALA A 105 5.71 -7.22 19.36
CA ALA A 105 5.61 -8.66 19.47
C ALA A 105 4.18 -9.12 19.73
N PHE A 106 3.76 -10.23 19.11
CA PHE A 106 2.43 -10.85 19.29
C PHE A 106 2.27 -11.42 20.71
N ASP A 107 1.98 -10.56 21.66
CA ASP A 107 1.52 -10.91 23.00
C ASP A 107 -0.01 -10.87 22.99
N GLY A 108 -0.66 -12.03 23.15
CA GLY A 108 -2.10 -12.21 22.89
C GLY A 108 -2.97 -11.14 23.55
N ALA A 109 -2.70 -10.80 24.81
CA ALA A 109 -3.45 -9.77 25.53
C ALA A 109 -3.29 -8.37 24.91
N LEU A 110 -2.10 -8.03 24.38
CA LEU A 110 -1.85 -6.75 23.73
C LEU A 110 -2.51 -6.65 22.35
N PHE A 111 -2.59 -7.75 21.61
CA PHE A 111 -3.17 -7.78 20.26
C PHE A 111 -4.69 -7.80 20.25
N ASP A 112 -5.31 -8.33 21.31
CA ASP A 112 -6.76 -8.33 21.46
C ASP A 112 -7.29 -7.00 22.01
N ALA A 113 -6.42 -6.20 22.66
CA ALA A 113 -6.77 -4.90 23.21
C ALA A 113 -6.94 -3.82 22.13
N HIS A 114 -7.87 -2.88 22.35
CA HIS A 114 -8.00 -1.70 21.51
C HIS A 114 -6.92 -0.67 21.88
N ASN A 115 -6.16 -0.18 20.90
CA ASN A 115 -5.15 0.87 21.10
C ASN A 115 -5.80 2.27 21.14
N ALA A 116 -6.64 2.51 22.15
CA ALA A 116 -7.48 3.71 22.27
C ALA A 116 -6.67 5.03 22.28
N GLU A 117 -5.47 5.00 22.85
CA GLU A 117 -4.63 6.18 23.07
C GLU A 117 -3.62 6.41 21.93
N ASN A 118 -3.65 5.54 20.91
CA ASN A 118 -2.64 5.50 19.86
C ASN A 118 -1.22 5.45 20.44
N ASP A 119 -0.97 4.48 21.31
CA ASP A 119 0.33 4.20 21.92
C ASP A 119 1.22 3.45 20.92
N LEU A 120 2.48 3.90 20.79
CA LEU A 120 3.49 3.28 19.92
C LEU A 120 3.95 1.91 20.41
N SER A 121 3.84 1.65 21.71
CA SER A 121 4.16 0.35 22.33
C SER A 121 3.08 -0.71 22.12
N LYS A 122 1.88 -0.29 21.73
CA LYS A 122 0.73 -1.16 21.42
C LYS A 122 0.62 -1.40 19.91
N PRO A 123 0.00 -2.49 19.45
CA PRO A 123 -0.15 -2.77 18.02
C PRO A 123 -0.96 -1.69 17.29
N ARG A 124 -0.83 -1.68 15.96
CA ARG A 124 -1.66 -0.86 15.08
C ARG A 124 -3.13 -1.29 15.16
N TRP A 125 -4.01 -0.47 14.61
CA TRP A 125 -5.43 -0.82 14.47
C TRP A 125 -5.58 -2.18 13.78
N GLN A 126 -6.51 -2.99 14.29
CA GLN A 126 -6.85 -4.30 13.74
C GLN A 126 -8.38 -4.37 13.57
N PRO A 127 -8.88 -4.86 12.42
CA PRO A 127 -10.30 -5.07 12.23
C PRO A 127 -10.78 -6.21 13.13
N LYS A 128 -11.69 -5.92 14.07
CA LYS A 128 -12.25 -6.93 14.98
C LYS A 128 -13.52 -7.57 14.43
N ASP A 129 -14.33 -6.80 13.72
CA ASP A 129 -15.69 -7.21 13.34
C ASP A 129 -15.78 -7.85 11.95
N VAL A 130 -14.66 -7.95 11.23
CA VAL A 130 -14.60 -8.48 9.86
C VAL A 130 -14.29 -9.98 9.83
N LEU A 131 -13.61 -10.50 10.85
CA LEU A 131 -13.14 -11.89 10.87
C LEU A 131 -14.25 -12.80 11.38
N VAL A 132 -14.83 -13.58 10.46
CA VAL A 132 -15.91 -14.54 10.76
C VAL A 132 -15.38 -15.81 11.44
N ASP A 133 -14.15 -16.21 11.12
CA ASP A 133 -13.46 -17.35 11.74
C ASP A 133 -12.03 -16.95 12.14
N THR A 134 -11.71 -17.16 13.40
CA THR A 134 -10.36 -16.94 13.97
C THR A 134 -9.78 -18.23 14.53
N THR A 135 -10.47 -19.36 14.36
CA THR A 135 -10.04 -20.66 14.85
C THR A 135 -8.91 -21.18 14.00
N HIS A 136 -7.79 -21.48 14.65
CA HIS A 136 -6.61 -21.97 13.96
C HIS A 136 -6.69 -23.49 13.73
N SER A 137 -6.20 -23.91 12.58
CA SER A 137 -5.87 -25.29 12.25
C SER A 137 -4.41 -25.57 12.59
N SER A 138 -4.13 -26.81 12.99
CA SER A 138 -2.76 -27.27 13.17
C SER A 138 -2.03 -27.38 11.83
N PHE A 139 -0.72 -27.26 11.89
CA PHE A 139 0.18 -27.49 10.76
C PHE A 139 1.49 -28.12 11.26
N GLU A 140 2.23 -28.68 10.32
CA GLU A 140 3.54 -29.29 10.59
C GLU A 140 4.61 -28.61 9.75
N ARG A 141 5.79 -28.39 10.35
CA ARG A 141 6.95 -27.92 9.60
C ARG A 141 7.47 -29.05 8.71
N THR A 142 7.70 -28.76 7.44
CA THR A 142 8.28 -29.71 6.49
C THR A 142 9.53 -29.15 5.84
N THR A 143 10.46 -30.03 5.45
CA THR A 143 11.66 -29.70 4.68
C THR A 143 11.64 -30.29 3.28
N SER A 144 10.60 -31.05 2.93
CA SER A 144 10.44 -31.66 1.61
C SER A 144 8.98 -31.68 1.17
N SER A 145 8.78 -31.64 -0.14
CA SER A 145 7.49 -31.80 -0.78
C SER A 145 7.70 -32.59 -2.08
N PRO A 146 6.78 -33.50 -2.46
CA PRO A 146 6.89 -34.25 -3.70
C PRO A 146 6.73 -33.37 -4.95
N LEU A 147 6.06 -32.22 -4.82
CA LEU A 147 5.64 -31.37 -5.95
C LEU A 147 6.32 -29.99 -5.96
N THR A 148 6.95 -29.60 -4.85
CA THR A 148 7.50 -28.25 -4.67
C THR A 148 8.92 -28.30 -4.12
N SER A 149 9.85 -27.58 -4.74
CA SER A 149 11.20 -27.43 -4.21
C SER A 149 11.22 -26.46 -3.02
N ILE A 150 11.87 -26.90 -1.95
CA ILE A 150 12.10 -26.12 -0.73
C ILE A 150 13.61 -25.98 -0.60
N ALA A 151 14.11 -24.74 -0.67
CA ALA A 151 15.53 -24.46 -0.53
C ALA A 151 15.98 -24.57 0.93
N ALA A 152 17.29 -24.64 1.18
CA ALA A 152 17.82 -24.81 2.53
C ALA A 152 17.54 -23.59 3.44
N GLU A 153 17.46 -22.41 2.84
CA GLU A 153 17.11 -21.15 3.49
C GLU A 153 15.60 -20.98 3.74
N ASP A 154 14.75 -21.75 3.06
CA ASP A 154 13.30 -21.62 3.13
C ASP A 154 12.74 -22.26 4.40
N VAL A 155 11.55 -21.80 4.81
CA VAL A 155 10.77 -22.42 5.89
C VAL A 155 9.41 -22.79 5.35
N ALA A 156 9.05 -24.08 5.38
CA ALA A 156 7.79 -24.56 4.83
C ALA A 156 6.92 -25.23 5.89
N PHE A 157 5.60 -25.10 5.71
CA PHE A 157 4.58 -25.64 6.60
C PHE A 157 3.47 -26.31 5.79
N LEU A 158 3.09 -27.51 6.18
CA LEU A 158 1.98 -28.26 5.60
C LEU A 158 0.80 -28.24 6.57
N SER A 159 -0.38 -27.82 6.10
CA SER A 159 -1.60 -27.87 6.90
C SER A 159 -2.03 -29.31 7.18
N THR A 160 -2.63 -29.55 8.34
CA THR A 160 -3.26 -30.84 8.69
C THR A 160 -4.76 -30.88 8.36
N ALA A 161 -5.22 -29.99 7.48
CA ALA A 161 -6.62 -29.91 7.06
C ALA A 161 -6.93 -30.93 5.95
N ASP A 162 -8.22 -31.14 5.66
CA ASP A 162 -8.68 -32.10 4.63
C ASP A 162 -8.07 -31.81 3.24
N VAL A 163 -7.86 -30.53 2.92
CA VAL A 163 -7.14 -30.09 1.72
C VAL A 163 -5.71 -29.70 2.11
N PRO A 164 -4.69 -30.51 1.75
CA PRO A 164 -3.31 -30.23 2.12
C PRO A 164 -2.85 -28.93 1.42
N THR A 165 -2.52 -27.95 2.24
CA THR A 165 -2.03 -26.63 1.82
C THR A 165 -0.59 -26.49 2.31
N LEU A 166 0.34 -26.32 1.37
CA LEU A 166 1.74 -26.08 1.67
C LEU A 166 2.02 -24.59 1.56
N VAL A 167 2.56 -23.99 2.61
CA VAL A 167 3.04 -22.61 2.61
C VAL A 167 4.56 -22.62 2.70
N VAL A 168 5.22 -21.91 1.80
CA VAL A 168 6.67 -21.74 1.78
C VAL A 168 7.01 -20.27 2.03
N LEU A 169 7.72 -20.01 3.12
CA LEU A 169 8.35 -18.71 3.40
C LEU A 169 9.74 -18.74 2.76
N ARG A 170 9.91 -17.95 1.70
CA ARG A 170 11.18 -17.87 0.96
C ARG A 170 12.21 -17.10 1.78
N GLY A 171 13.35 -17.74 2.01
CA GLY A 171 14.37 -17.29 2.96
C GLY A 171 15.57 -16.57 2.34
N LYS A 172 15.61 -16.41 1.02
CA LYS A 172 16.72 -15.75 0.33
C LYS A 172 16.95 -14.34 0.92
N PRO A 173 18.20 -13.96 1.26
CA PRO A 173 18.49 -12.67 1.85
C PRO A 173 17.92 -11.51 1.02
N ARG A 174 17.27 -10.56 1.69
CA ARG A 174 16.63 -9.38 1.07
C ARG A 174 15.55 -9.69 0.03
N ALA A 175 15.03 -10.92 0.02
CA ALA A 175 14.01 -11.36 -0.93
C ALA A 175 12.96 -12.24 -0.24
N PHE A 176 12.51 -11.83 0.96
CA PHE A 176 11.40 -12.49 1.63
C PHE A 176 10.18 -12.54 0.70
N ALA A 177 9.60 -13.72 0.53
CA ALA A 177 8.32 -13.92 -0.13
C ALA A 177 7.55 -15.04 0.56
N MET A 178 6.24 -15.10 0.33
CA MET A 178 5.41 -16.21 0.78
C MET A 178 4.70 -16.80 -0.42
N GLU A 179 4.72 -18.12 -0.52
CA GLU A 179 4.07 -18.86 -1.59
C GLU A 179 3.13 -19.89 -0.97
N VAL A 180 1.93 -19.98 -1.53
CA VAL A 180 0.88 -20.90 -1.10
C VAL A 180 0.60 -21.88 -2.21
N TYR A 181 0.72 -23.17 -1.89
CA TYR A 181 0.50 -24.27 -2.80
C TYR A 181 -0.68 -25.11 -2.35
N VAL A 182 -1.56 -25.45 -3.29
CA VAL A 182 -2.69 -26.36 -3.08
C VAL A 182 -2.55 -27.48 -4.09
N ASN A 183 -2.53 -28.74 -3.62
CA ASN A 183 -2.29 -29.91 -4.47
C ASN A 183 -0.99 -29.83 -5.32
N GLY A 184 0.02 -29.11 -4.82
CA GLY A 184 1.31 -28.90 -5.50
C GLY A 184 1.33 -27.79 -6.56
N GLU A 185 0.20 -27.14 -6.83
CA GLU A 185 0.11 -25.98 -7.71
C GLU A 185 0.26 -24.69 -6.90
N LEU A 186 1.06 -23.75 -7.40
CA LEU A 186 1.19 -22.42 -6.81
C LEU A 186 -0.11 -21.64 -7.07
N VAL A 187 -0.87 -21.34 -6.02
CA VAL A 187 -2.16 -20.64 -6.15
C VAL A 187 -2.07 -19.16 -5.81
N VAL A 188 -1.16 -18.78 -4.90
CA VAL A 188 -0.94 -17.39 -4.48
C VAL A 188 0.53 -17.23 -4.12
N SER A 189 1.13 -16.12 -4.53
CA SER A 189 2.41 -15.68 -3.99
C SER A 189 2.35 -14.21 -3.57
N THR A 190 3.14 -13.84 -2.58
CA THR A 190 3.21 -12.47 -2.07
C THR A 190 4.64 -12.01 -1.96
N ASN A 191 4.88 -10.73 -2.22
CA ASN A 191 6.20 -10.10 -2.22
C ASN A 191 7.21 -10.65 -3.24
N THR A 192 6.74 -11.24 -4.35
CA THR A 192 7.64 -11.74 -5.40
C THR A 192 8.22 -10.60 -6.25
N LEU A 193 7.60 -9.42 -6.24
CA LEU A 193 8.14 -8.19 -6.84
C LEU A 193 8.91 -7.32 -5.84
N GLY A 194 9.03 -7.75 -4.58
CA GLY A 194 9.73 -6.97 -3.54
C GLY A 194 9.01 -5.66 -3.17
N LYS A 195 7.68 -5.59 -3.26
CA LYS A 195 6.88 -4.39 -2.93
C LYS A 195 6.24 -4.45 -1.54
N LEU A 196 6.65 -5.39 -0.69
CA LEU A 196 6.40 -5.30 0.74
C LEU A 196 6.97 -3.99 1.22
N HIS A 197 6.10 -3.17 1.81
CA HIS A 197 6.45 -1.88 2.36
C HIS A 197 5.83 -1.74 3.74
N TYR A 198 6.59 -1.17 4.66
CA TYR A 198 6.11 -0.96 6.02
C TYR A 198 6.77 0.29 6.61
N ASP A 199 6.06 1.41 6.60
CA ASP A 199 6.52 2.63 7.28
C ASP A 199 6.35 2.46 8.77
N ALA A 200 7.43 2.49 9.54
CA ALA A 200 7.34 2.42 10.99
C ALA A 200 6.73 3.70 11.57
N ARG A 201 5.86 3.58 12.58
CA ARG A 201 5.30 4.71 13.33
C ARG A 201 6.42 5.41 14.07
N LYS A 202 6.46 6.73 13.95
CA LYS A 202 7.45 7.58 14.61
C LYS A 202 6.77 8.52 15.60
N ASP A 203 7.51 8.93 16.62
CA ASP A 203 7.12 10.08 17.45
C ASP A 203 7.77 11.33 16.86
N LYS A 204 6.96 12.33 16.54
CA LYS A 204 7.42 13.61 15.97
C LYS A 204 8.52 14.26 16.81
N ASN A 205 8.44 14.13 18.14
CA ASN A 205 9.39 14.73 19.07
C ASN A 205 10.72 13.95 19.16
N ASN A 206 10.72 12.68 18.77
CA ASN A 206 11.90 11.82 18.81
C ASN A 206 12.63 11.80 17.45
N ASP A 207 11.94 12.16 16.36
CA ASP A 207 12.54 12.36 15.03
C ASP A 207 13.38 13.65 14.96
N SER A 208 13.16 14.62 15.85
CA SER A 208 13.92 15.89 15.94
C SER A 208 15.39 15.75 16.36
N ASN A 209 15.87 14.55 16.74
CA ASN A 209 17.29 14.30 17.01
C ASN A 209 18.07 13.82 15.76
N ALA A 210 17.45 13.78 14.58
CA ALA A 210 18.11 13.48 13.30
C ALA A 210 18.07 14.63 12.28
N ALA A 211 17.36 15.73 12.55
CA ALA A 211 17.24 16.87 11.64
C ALA A 211 17.75 18.16 12.32
N THR A 212 19.07 18.35 12.32
CA THR A 212 19.64 19.69 12.45
C THR A 212 19.50 20.37 11.09
N SER A 213 18.95 21.60 11.08
CA SER A 213 18.59 22.46 9.93
C SER A 213 17.18 22.14 9.40
N SER A 214 16.18 23.03 9.45
CA SER A 214 16.25 24.47 9.24
C SER A 214 15.13 25.18 10.01
N ALA A 215 15.52 26.22 10.75
CA ALA A 215 14.68 27.39 10.92
C ALA A 215 14.72 28.18 9.59
N ASP A 216 13.67 28.96 9.33
CA ASP A 216 13.38 29.72 8.09
C ASP A 216 12.84 28.81 6.96
N ASP A 217 11.70 29.06 6.33
CA ASP A 217 11.25 30.34 5.81
C ASP A 217 9.73 30.40 5.61
N ALA A 218 9.21 31.61 5.76
CA ALA A 218 7.88 31.98 5.31
C ALA A 218 7.87 32.19 3.79
N ALA A 219 6.76 31.82 3.16
CA ALA A 219 6.32 32.21 1.81
C ALA A 219 7.19 31.78 0.61
N SER A 220 6.66 30.87 -0.23
CA SER A 220 6.76 30.94 -1.70
C SER A 220 5.86 29.89 -2.37
N GLY A 221 4.67 30.30 -2.81
CA GLY A 221 3.91 29.55 -3.80
C GLY A 221 4.51 29.82 -5.18
N VAL A 222 5.30 28.88 -5.69
CA VAL A 222 5.83 28.96 -7.06
C VAL A 222 4.74 28.45 -8.00
N ASP A 223 4.21 29.33 -8.83
CA ASP A 223 3.26 29.01 -9.88
C ASP A 223 3.94 28.23 -11.01
N VAL A 224 3.79 26.90 -10.99
CA VAL A 224 4.35 25.97 -11.97
C VAL A 224 3.73 26.15 -13.37
N HIS A 225 2.63 26.90 -13.49
CA HIS A 225 1.93 27.14 -14.75
C HIS A 225 2.28 28.50 -15.38
N GLY A 226 3.14 29.30 -14.74
CA GLY A 226 3.61 30.57 -15.27
C GLY A 226 2.48 31.56 -15.59
N GLY A 227 1.39 31.53 -14.82
CA GLY A 227 0.22 32.38 -14.96
C GLY A 227 -0.74 31.97 -16.08
N LYS A 228 -0.56 30.80 -16.70
CA LYS A 228 -1.43 30.33 -17.77
C LYS A 228 -2.71 29.68 -17.25
N GLU A 229 -3.84 30.06 -17.83
CA GLU A 229 -5.14 29.48 -17.53
C GLU A 229 -5.24 28.06 -18.14
N ILE A 230 -5.52 27.08 -17.28
CA ILE A 230 -5.68 25.68 -17.66
C ILE A 230 -7.11 25.47 -18.14
N VAL A 231 -7.26 25.01 -19.38
CA VAL A 231 -8.57 24.76 -19.99
C VAL A 231 -8.93 23.29 -20.03
N ASP A 232 -7.95 22.38 -20.06
CA ASP A 232 -8.16 20.93 -20.04
C ASP A 232 -6.88 20.17 -19.63
N TYR A 233 -6.96 18.85 -19.46
CA TYR A 233 -5.80 17.97 -19.27
C TYR A 233 -5.76 16.88 -20.33
N GLY A 234 -4.59 16.66 -20.93
CA GLY A 234 -4.37 15.57 -21.87
C GLY A 234 -4.45 14.18 -21.23
N GLU A 235 -4.55 13.14 -22.05
CA GLU A 235 -4.51 11.72 -21.62
C GLU A 235 -3.21 11.36 -20.88
N ASP A 236 -2.15 12.12 -21.13
CA ASP A 236 -0.84 12.03 -20.47
C ASP A 236 -0.77 12.76 -19.12
N GLY A 237 -1.86 13.42 -18.69
CA GLY A 237 -1.96 14.16 -17.44
C GLY A 237 -1.33 15.55 -17.47
N LEU A 238 -0.92 16.05 -18.64
CA LEU A 238 -0.30 17.36 -18.82
C LEU A 238 -1.37 18.44 -19.05
N ALA A 239 -1.16 19.64 -18.50
CA ALA A 239 -2.11 20.75 -18.64
C ALA A 239 -2.15 21.27 -20.09
N ILE A 240 -3.36 21.50 -20.59
CA ILE A 240 -3.66 22.20 -21.85
C ILE A 240 -4.10 23.62 -21.49
N TYR A 241 -3.42 24.61 -22.05
CA TYR A 241 -3.64 26.02 -21.75
C TYR A 241 -4.62 26.68 -22.73
N ALA A 242 -5.24 27.80 -22.32
CA ALA A 242 -6.19 28.55 -23.14
C ALA A 242 -5.60 29.05 -24.48
N ASP A 243 -4.27 29.18 -24.57
CA ASP A 243 -3.54 29.53 -25.80
C ASP A 243 -3.32 28.34 -26.75
N GLY A 244 -3.82 27.15 -26.41
CA GLY A 244 -3.67 25.91 -27.17
C GLY A 244 -2.33 25.22 -26.99
N THR A 245 -1.46 25.71 -26.10
CA THR A 245 -0.19 25.06 -25.78
C THR A 245 -0.36 23.99 -24.70
N HIS A 246 0.46 22.96 -24.75
CA HIS A 246 0.45 21.86 -23.77
C HIS A 246 1.71 21.96 -22.90
N GLN A 247 1.59 21.60 -21.63
CA GLN A 247 2.75 21.46 -20.74
C GLN A 247 3.71 20.41 -21.33
N VAL A 248 4.97 20.80 -21.55
CA VAL A 248 5.99 19.91 -22.11
C VAL A 248 6.69 19.18 -20.98
N LYS A 249 6.69 17.84 -21.03
CA LYS A 249 7.39 17.00 -20.06
C LYS A 249 8.91 17.13 -20.24
N GLY A 250 9.55 18.06 -19.52
CA GLY A 250 11.01 18.23 -19.58
C GLY A 250 11.65 19.27 -18.65
N THR A 251 12.36 18.75 -17.65
CA THR A 251 13.59 19.27 -16.98
C THR A 251 13.54 20.50 -16.07
N THR A 252 12.40 21.20 -15.92
CA THR A 252 12.22 22.19 -14.83
C THR A 252 11.00 21.86 -13.97
N GLU A 253 10.69 20.59 -13.87
CA GLU A 253 10.09 20.04 -12.67
C GLU A 253 11.24 19.42 -11.89
N THR A 254 11.94 20.25 -11.10
CA THR A 254 12.44 19.71 -9.84
C THR A 254 11.20 19.09 -9.22
N PRO A 255 11.17 17.77 -8.94
CA PRO A 255 10.08 17.20 -8.17
C PRO A 255 9.96 18.14 -6.98
N ALA A 256 8.78 18.72 -6.72
CA ALA A 256 8.57 19.38 -5.45
C ALA A 256 9.18 18.43 -4.43
N PRO A 257 10.22 18.86 -3.68
CA PRO A 257 10.87 17.93 -2.77
C PRO A 257 9.75 17.31 -1.97
N VAL A 258 9.84 16.00 -1.72
CA VAL A 258 8.99 15.37 -0.71
C VAL A 258 9.39 16.08 0.57
N ASP A 259 8.78 17.22 0.79
CA ASP A 259 9.08 18.11 1.86
C ASP A 259 8.64 17.32 3.08
N ASP A 260 9.49 17.30 4.11
CA ASP A 260 9.20 16.58 5.36
C ASP A 260 7.84 17.02 5.94
N SER A 261 7.33 18.17 5.50
CA SER A 261 5.97 18.65 5.70
C SER A 261 4.89 17.64 5.29
N SER A 262 4.97 16.97 4.13
CA SER A 262 3.94 16.03 3.63
C SER A 262 3.83 14.73 4.44
N THR A 263 4.94 14.34 5.08
CA THR A 263 5.01 13.19 5.98
C THR A 263 4.17 13.43 7.23
N TRP A 264 4.21 14.65 7.77
CA TRP A 264 3.62 15.00 9.07
C TRP A 264 2.35 15.86 8.97
N GLN A 265 2.07 16.47 7.83
CA GLN A 265 0.89 17.29 7.57
C GLN A 265 0.44 17.12 6.11
N GLU A 266 -0.87 17.08 5.89
CA GLU A 266 -1.42 17.02 4.54
C GLU A 266 -2.75 17.77 4.46
N SER A 267 -2.94 18.59 3.42
CA SER A 267 -4.14 19.40 3.28
C SER A 267 -4.90 19.07 2.00
N PHE A 268 -6.23 19.02 2.09
CA PHE A 268 -7.11 18.77 0.94
C PHE A 268 -8.51 19.34 1.21
N GLY A 269 -9.08 20.02 0.21
CA GLY A 269 -10.46 20.52 0.29
C GLY A 269 -10.72 21.49 1.46
N GLY A 270 -9.70 22.23 1.90
CA GLY A 270 -9.80 23.15 3.05
C GLY A 270 -9.60 22.50 4.41
N HIS A 271 -9.36 21.19 4.47
CA HIS A 271 -9.02 20.46 5.69
C HIS A 271 -7.53 20.20 5.77
N SER A 272 -6.98 20.19 6.99
CA SER A 272 -5.58 19.85 7.27
C SER A 272 -5.52 18.67 8.23
N ASP A 273 -4.85 17.59 7.83
CA ASP A 273 -4.53 16.43 8.65
C ASP A 273 -3.12 16.61 9.22
N THR A 274 -2.98 16.58 10.55
CA THR A 274 -1.72 16.77 11.27
C THR A 274 -1.00 15.47 11.62
N LYS A 275 -1.33 14.35 10.96
CA LYS A 275 -0.67 13.01 11.00
C LYS A 275 0.24 12.79 12.21
N LYS A 276 -0.34 12.34 13.34
CA LYS A 276 0.37 12.14 14.63
C LYS A 276 1.64 11.28 14.53
N PHE A 277 1.71 10.33 13.60
CA PHE A 277 2.80 9.36 13.47
C PHE A 277 3.59 9.46 12.17
N GLY A 278 3.38 10.53 11.40
CA GLY A 278 3.96 10.66 10.08
C GLY A 278 3.32 9.67 9.09
N SER A 279 4.13 9.19 8.13
CA SER A 279 3.72 8.08 7.26
C SER A 279 3.65 6.77 8.03
N THR A 280 2.55 6.03 7.85
CA THR A 280 2.34 4.71 8.45
C THR A 280 1.78 3.72 7.43
N ALA A 281 2.09 3.91 6.15
CA ALA A 281 1.60 3.06 5.07
C ALA A 281 2.15 1.64 5.21
N VAL A 282 1.32 0.67 4.81
CA VAL A 282 1.72 -0.73 4.66
C VAL A 282 1.27 -1.21 3.28
N GLY A 283 2.14 -1.91 2.57
CA GLY A 283 1.91 -2.37 1.20
C GLY A 283 2.48 -3.77 1.00
N LEU A 284 1.88 -4.54 0.10
CA LEU A 284 2.32 -5.88 -0.28
C LEU A 284 1.80 -6.18 -1.69
N ASP A 285 2.66 -6.66 -2.58
CA ASP A 285 2.24 -7.26 -3.84
C ASP A 285 1.74 -8.68 -3.64
N ILE A 286 0.65 -9.02 -4.33
CA ILE A 286 0.02 -10.34 -4.34
C ILE A 286 -0.14 -10.76 -5.80
N HIS A 287 0.25 -11.98 -6.11
CA HIS A 287 0.13 -12.61 -7.42
C HIS A 287 -0.77 -13.83 -7.30
N PHE A 288 -1.70 -13.93 -8.24
CA PHE A 288 -2.63 -15.04 -8.45
C PHE A 288 -2.29 -15.71 -9.78
#